data_AF-A0A183CAY6-F1
#
_entry.id   AF-A0A183CAY6-F1
#
_cell.length_a   1.000
_cell.length_b   1.000
_cell.length_c   1.000
_cell.angle_alpha   90.00
_cell.angle_beta   90.00
_cell.angle_gamma   90.00
#
_symmetry.space_group_name_H-M   'P 1'
#
loop_
_entity.id
_entity.type
_entity.pdbx_description
1 polymer ?
#
loop_
_entity_poly.entity_id
_entity_poly.type
_entity_poly.pdbx_seq_one_letter_code
_entity_poly.pdbx_strand_id
1 'polypeptide(L)'
;MSMNFGSGGTSPNAKCEICEAEVKPSEKLVVEKHTMHSTCFKCAFCDVKLSVGACAMEPYLLPRYGPLFFCTDHMLTPPAQKKEQIIKKGYKEKGKKRA
;
A
#
# COMPACT_ATOMS: atom_id res chain seq x y z
N MET A 1 23.61 30.28 13.50
CA MET A 1 23.78 28.80 13.58
C MET A 1 22.38 28.23 13.82
N SER A 2 21.77 27.33 13.06
CA SER A 2 22.25 26.25 12.20
C SER A 2 21.16 25.94 11.15
N MET A 3 21.48 25.99 9.86
CA MET A 3 20.56 25.57 8.81
C MET A 3 20.86 24.10 8.51
N ASN A 4 20.07 23.21 9.11
CA ASN A 4 20.11 21.78 8.78
C ASN A 4 19.49 21.58 7.39
N PHE A 5 20.34 21.52 6.37
CA PHE A 5 19.96 21.00 5.05
C PHE A 5 19.94 19.48 5.15
N GLY A 6 18.78 18.95 5.53
CA GLY A 6 18.50 17.52 5.44
C GLY A 6 18.50 17.09 3.98
N SER A 7 19.59 16.44 3.57
CA SER A 7 19.78 15.79 2.29
C SER A 7 18.72 14.68 2.11
N GLY A 8 17.78 14.87 1.19
CA GLY A 8 16.83 13.83 0.77
C GLY A 8 17.06 13.49 -0.70
N GLY A 9 17.86 12.45 -0.97
CA GLY A 9 18.21 12.00 -2.32
C GLY A 9 16.98 11.67 -3.17
N THR A 10 16.89 12.30 -4.33
CA THR A 10 15.83 12.05 -5.32
C THR A 10 16.29 10.93 -6.25
N SER A 11 16.06 9.67 -5.86
CA SER A 11 16.28 8.53 -6.77
C SER A 11 15.09 8.41 -7.75
N PRO A 12 15.31 8.16 -9.05
CA PRO A 12 14.26 7.93 -10.06
C PRO A 12 13.55 6.56 -9.92
N ASN A 13 13.73 5.88 -8.78
CA ASN A 13 13.19 4.54 -8.55
C ASN A 13 11.66 4.58 -8.37
N ALA A 14 11.02 3.46 -8.70
CA ALA A 14 9.59 3.28 -8.46
C ALA A 14 9.29 3.51 -6.98
N LYS A 15 8.25 4.28 -6.66
CA LYS A 15 7.83 4.54 -5.28
C LYS A 15 6.73 3.56 -4.89
N CYS A 16 6.77 3.11 -3.65
CA CYS A 16 5.78 2.20 -3.11
C CYS A 16 4.45 2.91 -2.96
N GLU A 17 3.40 2.38 -3.55
CA GLU A 17 2.07 2.99 -3.45
C GLU A 17 1.45 2.83 -2.05
N ILE A 18 2.07 2.06 -1.15
CA ILE A 18 1.64 1.90 0.25
C ILE A 18 2.40 2.85 1.17
N CYS A 19 3.73 2.74 1.26
CA CYS A 19 4.54 3.55 2.16
C CYS A 19 5.14 4.82 1.54
N GLU A 20 4.96 5.05 0.23
CA GLU A 20 5.55 6.17 -0.54
C GLU A 20 7.09 6.23 -0.54
N ALA A 21 7.75 5.21 0.02
CA ALA A 21 9.19 5.08 0.00
C ALA A 21 9.69 4.52 -1.33
N GLU A 22 10.96 4.74 -1.65
CA GLU A 22 11.56 4.15 -2.85
C GLU A 22 11.57 2.63 -2.75
N VAL A 23 11.11 1.97 -3.82
CA VAL A 23 11.12 0.52 -3.98
C VAL A 23 12.36 0.18 -4.77
N LYS A 24 13.32 -0.43 -4.07
CA LYS A 24 14.50 -1.00 -4.71
C LYS A 24 14.07 -2.12 -5.65
N PRO A 25 14.75 -2.32 -6.79
CA PRO A 25 14.45 -3.42 -7.72
C PRO A 25 14.42 -4.79 -7.03
N SER A 26 15.26 -5.00 -6.01
CA SER A 26 15.31 -6.25 -5.23
C SER A 26 14.04 -6.53 -4.41
N GLU A 27 13.31 -5.49 -3.99
CA GLU A 27 12.07 -5.60 -3.21
C GLU A 27 10.84 -5.23 -4.04
N LYS A 28 11.02 -4.98 -5.34
CA LYS A 28 9.98 -4.55 -6.26
C LYS A 28 8.97 -5.68 -6.48
N LEU A 29 7.80 -5.50 -5.90
CA LEU A 29 6.65 -6.33 -6.12
C LEU A 29 5.66 -5.58 -7.01
N VAL A 30 5.24 -6.21 -8.11
CA VAL A 30 4.19 -5.67 -8.97
C VAL A 30 2.97 -6.59 -8.87
N VAL A 31 1.88 -6.06 -8.33
CA VAL A 31 0.61 -6.78 -8.16
C VAL A 31 -0.49 -5.93 -8.78
N GLU A 32 -1.31 -6.50 -9.66
CA GLU A 32 -2.41 -5.77 -10.31
C GLU A 32 -1.94 -4.46 -11.01
N LYS A 33 -0.72 -4.46 -11.56
CA LYS A 33 -0.03 -3.29 -12.18
C LYS A 33 0.40 -2.19 -11.18
N HIS A 34 0.28 -2.43 -9.89
CA HIS A 34 0.73 -1.53 -8.82
C HIS A 34 2.10 -1.94 -8.29
N THR A 35 2.98 -0.98 -8.02
CA THR A 35 4.35 -1.26 -7.54
C THR A 35 4.48 -0.96 -6.04
N MET A 36 4.99 -1.94 -5.29
CA MET A 36 5.16 -1.85 -3.84
C MET A 36 6.29 -2.75 -3.36
N HIS A 37 6.65 -2.65 -2.08
CA HIS A 37 7.59 -3.60 -1.48
C HIS A 37 6.90 -4.94 -1.27
N SER A 38 7.63 -6.03 -1.53
CA SER A 38 7.22 -7.39 -1.16
C SER A 38 6.93 -7.53 0.34
N THR A 39 7.63 -6.75 1.18
CA THR A 39 7.42 -6.66 2.63
C THR A 39 6.20 -5.82 3.03
N CYS A 40 5.80 -4.85 2.19
CA CYS A 40 4.58 -4.06 2.39
C CYS A 40 3.32 -4.80 1.92
N PHE A 41 3.47 -5.89 1.17
CA PHE A 41 2.39 -6.70 0.67
C PHE A 41 1.80 -7.59 1.78
N LYS A 42 0.94 -6.97 2.60
CA LYS A 42 0.28 -7.58 3.74
C LYS A 42 -1.18 -7.18 3.81
N CYS A 43 -1.96 -7.97 4.54
CA CYS A 43 -3.37 -7.72 4.70
C CYS A 43 -3.61 -6.44 5.50
N ALA A 44 -4.33 -5.47 4.93
CA ALA A 44 -4.67 -4.25 5.66
C ALA A 44 -5.58 -4.52 6.88
N PHE A 45 -6.29 -5.65 6.88
CA PHE A 45 -7.17 -6.05 7.97
C PHE A 45 -6.42 -6.73 9.13
N CYS A 46 -5.62 -7.76 8.86
CA CYS A 46 -4.95 -8.56 9.90
C CYS A 46 -3.41 -8.44 9.94
N ASP A 47 -2.80 -7.59 9.12
CA ASP A 47 -1.33 -7.43 8.98
C ASP A 47 -0.57 -8.72 8.59
N VAL A 48 -1.27 -9.77 8.15
CA VAL A 48 -0.63 -11.01 7.70
C VAL A 48 0.05 -10.79 6.35
N LYS A 49 1.26 -11.34 6.17
CA LYS A 49 1.94 -11.32 4.87
C LYS A 49 1.10 -12.07 3.84
N LEU A 50 0.87 -11.43 2.70
CA LEU A 50 0.13 -12.03 1.60
C LEU A 50 1.10 -12.62 0.59
N SER A 51 0.65 -13.63 -0.13
CA SER A 51 1.41 -14.20 -1.25
C SER A 51 0.75 -13.77 -2.56
N VAL A 52 1.59 -13.43 -3.54
CA VAL A 52 1.10 -13.08 -4.88
C VAL A 52 0.34 -14.27 -5.44
N GLY A 53 -0.93 -14.08 -5.76
CA GLY A 53 -1.83 -15.13 -6.25
C GLY A 53 -2.90 -15.60 -5.26
N ALA A 54 -2.73 -15.35 -3.95
CA ALA A 54 -3.70 -15.70 -2.90
C ALA A 54 -4.11 -14.46 -2.09
N CYS A 55 -4.51 -13.41 -2.80
CA CYS A 55 -4.88 -12.13 -2.23
C CYS A 55 -6.08 -11.53 -2.97
N ALA A 56 -6.88 -10.72 -2.29
CA ALA A 56 -7.91 -9.92 -2.90
C ALA A 56 -7.59 -8.43 -2.76
N MET A 57 -7.70 -7.70 -3.87
CA MET A 57 -7.62 -6.26 -3.87
C MET A 57 -9.03 -5.68 -3.84
N GLU A 58 -9.25 -4.64 -3.04
CA GLU A 58 -10.57 -4.01 -2.93
C GLU A 58 -10.62 -2.73 -3.78
N PRO A 59 -11.25 -2.75 -4.97
CA PRO A 59 -11.26 -1.60 -5.88
C PRO A 59 -11.98 -0.38 -5.29
N TYR A 60 -12.90 -0.58 -4.34
CA TYR A 60 -13.59 0.50 -3.63
C TYR A 60 -12.65 1.32 -2.73
N LEU A 61 -11.57 0.71 -2.25
CA LEU A 61 -10.58 1.37 -1.40
C LEU A 61 -9.48 2.03 -2.22
N LEU A 62 -9.21 1.52 -3.43
CA LEU A 62 -8.25 2.08 -4.37
C LEU A 62 -8.32 3.61 -4.55
N PRO A 63 -9.48 4.25 -4.81
CA PRO A 63 -9.54 5.70 -5.02
C PRO A 63 -9.32 6.54 -3.75
N ARG A 64 -9.39 5.93 -2.57
CA ARG A 64 -9.27 6.60 -1.28
C ARG A 64 -7.94 6.32 -0.61
N TYR A 65 -7.56 5.05 -0.50
CA TYR A 65 -6.39 4.59 0.25
C TYR A 65 -5.28 4.01 -0.65
N GLY A 66 -5.55 3.78 -1.94
CA GLY A 66 -4.61 3.14 -2.86
C GLY A 66 -4.74 1.60 -2.86
N PRO A 67 -3.75 0.89 -3.44
CA PRO A 67 -3.81 -0.56 -3.60
C PRO A 67 -3.65 -1.26 -2.24
N LEU A 68 -4.78 -1.66 -1.67
CA LEU A 68 -4.86 -2.42 -0.43
C LEU A 68 -5.25 -3.87 -0.70
N PHE A 69 -4.55 -4.79 -0.05
CA PHE A 69 -4.72 -6.22 -0.24
C PHE A 69 -5.26 -6.88 1.03
N PHE A 70 -5.98 -7.96 0.83
CA PHE A 70 -6.61 -8.77 1.86
C PHE A 70 -6.28 -10.25 1.63
N CYS A 71 -6.15 -11.02 2.72
CA CYS A 71 -5.96 -12.47 2.60
C CYS A 71 -7.25 -13.14 2.13
N THR A 72 -7.14 -14.42 1.79
CA THR A 72 -8.28 -15.28 1.44
C THR A 72 -9.35 -15.33 2.52
N ASP A 73 -8.98 -15.23 3.79
CA ASP A 73 -9.95 -15.14 4.90
C ASP A 73 -10.70 -13.81 4.86
N HIS A 74 -9.98 -12.72 4.61
CA HIS A 74 -10.56 -11.38 4.60
C HIS A 74 -11.15 -10.96 3.25
N MET A 75 -10.98 -11.75 2.18
CA MET A 75 -11.51 -11.40 0.86
C MET A 75 -13.04 -11.45 0.85
N LEU A 76 -13.62 -12.43 1.53
CA LEU A 76 -15.06 -12.63 1.66
C LEU A 76 -15.69 -11.74 2.73
N THR A 77 -14.88 -11.04 3.52
CA THR A 77 -15.37 -10.11 4.53
C THR A 77 -16.07 -8.93 3.85
N PRO A 78 -17.22 -8.48 4.37
CA PRO A 78 -17.94 -7.36 3.80
C PRO A 78 -17.06 -6.10 3.72
N PRO A 79 -17.20 -5.29 2.65
CA PRO A 79 -16.38 -4.10 2.43
C PRO A 79 -16.51 -3.07 3.56
N ALA A 80 -17.64 -3.06 4.28
CA ALA A 80 -17.85 -2.23 5.46
C ALA A 80 -16.83 -2.51 6.57
N GLN A 81 -16.59 -3.79 6.91
CA GLN A 81 -15.61 -4.16 7.94
C GLN A 81 -14.17 -3.87 7.49
N LYS A 82 -13.86 -4.17 6.23
CA LYS A 82 -12.53 -3.86 5.65
C LYS A 82 -12.23 -2.38 5.79
N LYS A 83 -13.15 -1.52 5.36
CA LYS A 83 -13.04 -0.06 5.45
C LYS A 83 -12.90 0.41 6.90
N GLU A 84 -13.71 -0.12 7.80
CA GLU A 84 -13.63 0.25 9.22
C GLU A 84 -12.25 -0.06 9.80
N GLN A 85 -11.67 -1.23 9.47
CA GLN A 85 -10.33 -1.55 9.97
C GLN A 85 -9.24 -0.64 9.44
N ILE A 86 -9.34 -0.25 8.17
CA ILE A 86 -8.39 0.68 7.56
C ILE A 86 -8.42 2.04 8.25
N ILE A 87 -9.62 2.51 8.59
CA ILE A 87 -9.81 3.75 9.35
C ILE A 87 -9.23 3.61 10.76
N LYS A 88 -9.54 2.50 11.46
CA LYS A 88 -9.03 2.20 12.80
C LYS A 88 -7.50 2.17 12.85
N LYS A 89 -6.86 1.63 11.81
CA LYS A 89 -5.40 1.59 11.69
C LYS A 89 -4.76 2.89 11.20
N GLY A 90 -5.55 3.87 10.75
CA GLY A 90 -5.05 5.16 10.31
C GLY A 90 -4.31 5.13 8.97
N TYR A 91 -4.74 4.30 8.01
CA TYR A 91 -4.20 4.37 6.64
C TYR A 91 -4.47 5.76 6.02
N LYS A 92 -3.46 6.33 5.36
CA LYS A 92 -3.54 7.65 4.74
C LYS A 92 -4.45 7.62 3.51
N GLU A 93 -5.40 8.53 3.43
CA GLU A 93 -6.21 8.72 2.22
C GLU A 93 -5.37 9.40 1.13
N LYS A 94 -4.96 8.64 0.12
CA LYS A 94 -4.26 9.11 -1.07
C LYS A 94 -5.29 9.57 -2.09
N GLY A 95 -5.67 10.83 -2.02
CA GLY A 95 -6.48 11.47 -3.06
C GLY A 95 -5.78 11.34 -4.42
N LYS A 96 -6.42 10.65 -5.37
CA LYS A 96 -5.91 10.45 -6.74
C LYS A 96 -5.34 11.76 -7.30
N LYS A 97 -4.06 11.75 -7.71
CA LYS A 97 -3.51 12.74 -8.63
C LYS A 97 -4.29 12.60 -9.94
N ARG A 98 -5.21 13.53 -10.17
CA ARG A 98 -5.92 13.70 -11.44
C ARG A 98 -4.87 14.00 -12.50
N ALA A 99 -4.85 13.19 -13.57
CA ALA A 99 -4.19 13.55 -14.82
C ALA A 99 -5.00 14.65 -15.51
#